data_AF-A0AAV7KUF9-F1
#
_entry.id   AF-A0AAV7KUF9-F1
#
_cell.length_a   1.000
_cell.length_b   1.000
_cell.length_c   1.000
_cell.angle_alpha   90.00
_cell.angle_beta   90.00
_cell.angle_gamma   90.00
#
_symmetry.space_group_name_H-M   'P 1'
#
loop_
_entity.id
_entity.type
_entity.pdbx_description
1 polymer ?
#
loop_
_entity_poly.entity_id
_entity_poly.type
_entity_poly.pdbx_seq_one_letter_code
_entity_poly.pdbx_strand_id
1 'polypeptide(L)'
;MVWDPLKAGIIGEVPIYGFFKKRQKQSKIQELFREVSLAEKYLMQLLTKGLDILGVQKKIAILKAKANQYFSKEIAAKCCEYGSECYKYDENTGRLLAKRIREKEVERGILAMIVKKGRLSETPSDILGVFRDVYETFYTKDLLTPGEDYQGLFAGLERVSVTEQECAFLDATISVEN
;
A
#
# COMPACT_ATOMS: atom_id res chain seq x y z
N MET A 1 51.90 14.83 -7.01
CA MET A 1 51.27 15.91 -6.20
C MET A 1 50.09 16.60 -6.90
N VAL A 2 49.32 15.92 -7.76
CA VAL A 2 48.16 16.53 -8.46
C VAL A 2 46.81 16.14 -7.81
N TRP A 3 46.80 15.08 -7.00
CA TRP A 3 45.60 14.54 -6.36
C TRP A 3 45.00 15.46 -5.30
N ASP A 4 45.81 16.07 -4.43
CA ASP A 4 45.30 16.93 -3.36
C ASP A 4 44.65 18.22 -3.88
N PRO A 5 45.21 18.92 -4.88
CA PRO A 5 44.53 20.05 -5.54
C PRO A 5 43.23 19.66 -6.23
N LEU A 6 43.20 18.52 -6.94
CA LEU A 6 42.01 18.04 -7.63
C LEU A 6 40.90 17.68 -6.63
N LYS A 7 41.26 16.97 -5.56
CA LYS A 7 40.35 16.60 -4.47
C LYS A 7 39.78 17.84 -3.78
N ALA A 8 40.62 18.84 -3.49
CA ALA A 8 40.17 20.10 -2.90
C ALA A 8 39.21 20.86 -3.83
N GLY A 9 39.47 20.87 -5.15
CA GLY A 9 38.57 21.44 -6.14
C GLY A 9 37.19 20.76 -6.15
N ILE A 10 37.15 19.42 -6.21
CA ILE A 10 35.89 18.66 -6.20
C ILE A 10 35.11 18.89 -4.89
N ILE A 11 35.80 18.88 -3.75
CA ILE A 11 35.18 19.15 -2.44
C ILE A 11 34.64 20.58 -2.37
N GLY A 12 35.25 21.55 -3.05
CA GLY A 12 34.76 22.92 -3.14
C GLY A 12 33.55 23.07 -4.08
N GLU A 13 33.55 22.41 -5.23
CA GLU A 13 32.49 22.54 -6.23
C GLU A 13 31.19 21.82 -5.85
N VAL A 14 31.27 20.66 -5.19
CA VAL A 14 30.09 19.87 -4.80
C VAL A 14 29.10 20.65 -3.92
N PRO A 15 29.53 21.34 -2.84
CA PRO A 15 28.67 22.20 -2.04
C PRO A 15 28.09 23.36 -2.84
N ILE A 16 28.89 24.02 -3.68
CA ILE A 16 28.43 25.16 -4.50
C ILE A 16 27.30 24.72 -5.43
N TYR A 17 27.47 23.58 -6.09
CA TYR A 17 26.44 22.98 -6.92
C TYR A 17 25.19 22.60 -6.11
N GLY A 18 25.37 22.07 -4.89
CA GLY A 18 24.29 21.80 -3.95
C GLY A 18 23.48 23.06 -3.59
N PHE A 19 24.16 24.15 -3.24
CA PHE A 19 23.53 25.44 -2.94
C PHE A 19 22.80 26.01 -4.16
N PHE A 20 23.42 25.95 -5.34
CA PHE A 20 22.81 26.39 -6.60
C PHE A 20 21.52 25.62 -6.88
N LYS A 21 21.56 24.27 -6.80
CA LYS A 21 20.36 23.44 -6.98
C LYS A 21 19.29 23.74 -5.95
N LYS A 22 19.65 23.93 -4.68
CA LYS A 22 18.70 24.29 -3.61
C LYS A 22 18.02 25.62 -3.90
N ARG A 23 18.80 26.64 -4.28
CA ARG A 23 18.28 27.96 -4.65
C ARG A 23 17.38 27.91 -5.89
N GLN A 24 17.78 27.15 -6.91
CA GLN A 24 16.96 26.96 -8.11
C GLN A 24 15.62 26.29 -7.79
N LYS A 25 15.62 25.27 -6.92
CA LYS A 25 14.39 24.62 -6.46
C LYS A 25 13.49 25.61 -5.70
N GLN A 26 14.04 26.40 -4.79
CA GLN A 26 13.29 27.40 -4.04
C GLN A 26 12.69 28.48 -4.97
N SER A 27 13.43 28.94 -5.97
CA SER A 27 12.91 29.88 -6.98
C SER A 27 11.71 29.31 -7.72
N LYS A 28 11.80 28.07 -8.21
CA LYS A 28 10.70 27.40 -8.92
C LYS A 28 9.45 27.25 -8.05
N ILE A 29 9.61 26.95 -6.77
CA ILE A 29 8.50 26.85 -5.82
C ILE A 29 7.86 28.23 -5.61
N GLN A 30 8.67 29.28 -5.43
CA GLN A 30 8.17 30.65 -5.29
C GLN A 30 7.44 31.13 -6.55
N GLU A 31 7.95 30.80 -7.74
CA GLU A 31 7.30 31.09 -9.02
C GLU A 31 5.92 30.40 -9.11
N LEU A 32 5.83 29.10 -8.78
CA LEU A 32 4.57 28.36 -8.73
C LEU A 32 3.56 29.01 -7.77
N PHE A 33 3.98 29.42 -6.57
CA PHE A 33 3.09 30.11 -5.62
C PHE A 33 2.64 31.47 -6.12
N ARG A 34 3.52 32.23 -6.78
CA ARG A 34 3.14 33.49 -7.43
C ARG A 34 2.11 33.26 -8.53
N GLU A 35 2.30 32.25 -9.37
CA GLU A 35 1.36 31.91 -10.44
C GLU A 35 -0.01 31.50 -9.90
N VAL A 36 -0.05 30.69 -8.82
CA VAL A 36 -1.30 30.34 -8.13
C VAL A 36 -1.98 31.59 -7.59
N SER A 37 -1.22 32.46 -6.91
CA SER A 37 -1.77 33.68 -6.31
C SER A 37 -2.34 34.64 -7.36
N LEU A 38 -1.69 34.76 -8.53
CA LEU A 38 -2.18 35.55 -9.65
C LEU A 38 -3.44 34.93 -10.27
N ALA A 39 -3.47 33.61 -10.45
CA ALA A 39 -4.62 32.90 -10.97
C ALA A 39 -5.84 32.99 -10.03
N GLU A 40 -5.63 32.93 -8.71
CA GLU A 40 -6.67 33.10 -7.70
C GLU A 40 -7.23 34.53 -7.69
N LYS A 41 -6.36 35.55 -7.80
CA LYS A 41 -6.81 36.95 -7.96
C LYS A 41 -7.62 37.15 -9.23
N TYR A 42 -7.21 36.52 -10.33
CA TYR A 42 -7.95 36.58 -11.59
C TYR A 42 -9.31 35.88 -11.49
N LEU A 43 -9.38 34.74 -10.79
CA LEU A 43 -10.64 34.06 -10.49
C LEU A 43 -11.58 34.96 -9.68
N MET A 44 -11.08 35.63 -8.63
CA MET A 44 -11.87 36.56 -7.83
C MET A 44 -12.47 37.69 -8.69
N GLN A 45 -11.70 38.25 -9.63
CA GLN A 45 -12.20 39.28 -10.55
C GLN A 45 -13.26 38.76 -11.53
N LEU A 46 -13.15 37.51 -11.97
CA LEU A 46 -14.13 36.88 -12.85
C LEU A 46 -15.43 36.54 -12.12
N LEU A 47 -15.33 36.10 -10.86
CA LEU A 47 -16.48 35.88 -9.97
C LEU A 47 -17.30 37.17 -9.80
N THR A 48 -16.64 38.31 -9.61
CA THR A 48 -17.32 39.62 -9.52
C THR A 48 -18.05 40.01 -10.81
N LYS A 49 -17.60 39.47 -11.95
CA LYS A 49 -18.16 39.76 -13.28
C LYS A 49 -19.13 38.70 -13.80
N GLY A 50 -19.38 37.62 -13.04
CA GLY A 50 -20.30 36.56 -13.42
C GLY A 50 -19.90 35.77 -14.68
N LEU A 51 -18.62 35.76 -15.04
CA LEU A 51 -18.11 35.12 -16.26
C LEU A 51 -17.63 33.69 -16.00
N ASP A 52 -17.45 32.89 -17.06
CA ASP A 52 -17.09 31.46 -16.96
C ASP A 52 -15.77 31.22 -16.18
N ILE A 53 -15.88 30.41 -15.13
CA ILE A 53 -14.91 30.24 -14.04
C ILE A 53 -14.11 28.93 -14.23
N LEU A 54 -14.62 28.05 -15.08
CA LEU A 54 -14.22 26.64 -15.12
C LEU A 54 -12.79 26.45 -15.66
N GLY A 55 -12.38 27.28 -16.62
CA GLY A 55 -11.02 27.26 -17.17
C GLY A 55 -9.94 27.69 -16.17
N VAL A 56 -10.24 28.73 -15.37
CA VAL A 56 -9.29 29.27 -14.38
C VAL A 56 -9.18 28.33 -13.18
N GLN A 57 -10.29 27.74 -12.73
CA GLN A 57 -10.29 26.71 -11.69
C GLN A 57 -9.45 25.50 -12.09
N LYS A 58 -9.58 25.00 -13.32
CA LYS A 58 -8.74 23.92 -13.85
C LYS A 58 -7.25 24.29 -13.81
N LYS A 59 -6.90 25.51 -14.22
CA LYS A 59 -5.52 26.00 -14.19
C LYS A 59 -4.96 26.05 -12.76
N ILE A 60 -5.74 26.53 -11.79
CA ILE A 60 -5.34 26.55 -10.38
C ILE A 60 -5.16 25.13 -9.83
N ALA A 61 -6.07 24.20 -10.15
CA ALA A 61 -5.97 22.81 -9.72
C ALA A 61 -4.69 22.15 -10.25
N ILE A 62 -4.33 22.40 -11.52
CA ILE A 62 -3.09 21.89 -12.12
C ILE A 62 -1.85 22.48 -11.42
N LEU A 63 -1.85 23.80 -11.14
CA LEU A 63 -0.74 24.44 -10.46
C LEU A 63 -0.56 23.94 -9.01
N LYS A 64 -1.67 23.75 -8.28
CA LYS A 64 -1.67 23.16 -6.93
C LYS A 64 -1.21 21.70 -6.95
N ALA A 65 -1.64 20.92 -7.94
CA ALA A 65 -1.19 19.54 -8.10
C ALA A 65 0.33 19.46 -8.37
N LYS A 66 0.87 20.36 -9.22
CA LYS A 66 2.32 20.47 -9.45
C LYS A 66 3.06 20.80 -8.16
N ALA A 67 2.58 21.79 -7.39
CA ALA A 67 3.18 22.13 -6.10
C ALA A 67 3.17 20.94 -5.12
N ASN A 68 2.03 20.25 -5.00
CA ASN A 68 1.92 19.05 -4.15
C ASN A 68 2.88 17.94 -4.58
N GLN A 69 3.09 17.74 -5.89
CA GLN A 69 4.04 16.76 -6.38
C GLN A 69 5.48 17.05 -5.93
N TYR A 70 5.87 18.34 -5.89
CA TYR A 70 7.18 18.74 -5.37
C TYR A 70 7.34 18.41 -3.88
N PHE A 71 6.36 18.79 -3.06
CA PHE A 71 6.40 18.52 -1.62
C PHE A 71 6.30 17.03 -1.30
N SER A 72 5.45 16.28 -2.01
CA SER A 72 5.30 14.84 -1.82
C SER A 72 6.61 14.09 -2.04
N LYS A 73 7.40 14.47 -3.05
CA LYS A 73 8.73 13.89 -3.28
C LYS A 73 9.72 14.21 -2.17
N GLU A 74 9.67 15.44 -1.63
CA GLU A 74 10.56 15.86 -0.54
C GLU A 74 10.21 15.17 0.78
N ILE A 75 8.91 15.08 1.10
CA ILE A 75 8.39 14.34 2.25
C ILE A 75 8.77 12.86 2.13
N ALA A 76 8.57 12.25 0.96
CA ALA A 76 8.95 10.84 0.74
C ALA A 76 10.45 10.61 0.97
N ALA A 77 11.31 11.49 0.45
CA ALA A 77 12.76 11.41 0.68
C ALA A 77 13.10 11.55 2.17
N LYS A 78 12.49 12.51 2.87
CA LYS A 78 12.69 12.70 4.31
C LYS A 78 12.18 11.52 5.14
N CYS A 79 11.01 10.97 4.81
CA CYS A 79 10.49 9.76 5.45
C CYS A 79 11.42 8.57 5.26
N CYS A 80 12.03 8.43 4.08
CA CYS A 80 13.04 7.40 3.83
C CYS A 80 14.32 7.63 4.65
N GLU A 81 14.80 8.88 4.72
CA GLU A 81 15.94 9.26 5.56
C GLU A 81 15.68 8.93 7.04
N TYR A 82 14.57 9.41 7.62
CA TYR A 82 14.18 9.12 8.99
C TYR A 82 14.00 7.62 9.25
N GLY A 83 13.33 6.91 8.32
CA GLY A 83 13.22 5.46 8.39
C GLY A 83 14.58 4.78 8.41
N SER A 84 15.53 5.24 7.58
CA SER A 84 16.89 4.71 7.53
C SER A 84 17.74 5.09 8.74
N GLU A 85 17.55 6.27 9.33
CA GLU A 85 18.23 6.70 10.55
C GLU A 85 17.82 5.85 11.75
N CYS A 86 16.54 5.46 11.83
CA CYS A 86 16.08 4.48 12.81
C CYS A 86 16.81 3.13 12.69
N TYR A 87 17.33 2.79 11.49
CA TYR A 87 18.09 1.56 11.26
C TYR A 87 19.61 1.69 11.45
N LYS A 88 20.15 2.92 11.45
CA LYS A 88 21.60 3.15 11.44
C LYS A 88 22.22 3.32 12.82
N TYR A 89 21.46 3.72 13.84
CA TYR A 89 22.04 4.24 15.08
C TYR A 89 21.78 3.47 16.37
N ASP A 90 21.13 2.28 16.39
CA ASP A 90 20.95 1.62 17.69
C ASP A 90 20.61 0.11 17.68
N GLU A 91 20.98 -0.57 18.78
CA GLU A 91 20.52 -1.91 19.20
C GLU A 91 18.98 -2.05 19.22
N ASN A 92 18.27 -0.92 19.18
CA ASN A 92 16.81 -0.83 19.10
C ASN A 92 16.20 -1.29 17.77
N THR A 93 16.96 -1.52 16.71
CA THR A 93 16.42 -2.03 15.43
C THR A 93 15.83 -3.42 15.55
N GLY A 94 16.52 -4.32 16.28
CA GLY A 94 16.01 -5.66 16.60
C GLY A 94 14.78 -5.61 17.50
N ARG A 95 14.78 -4.71 18.50
CA ARG A 95 13.61 -4.49 19.38
C ARG A 95 12.42 -3.90 18.63
N LEU A 96 12.64 -2.97 17.71
CA LEU A 96 11.61 -2.35 16.89
C LEU A 96 11.03 -3.35 15.88
N LEU A 97 11.88 -4.19 15.28
CA LEU A 97 11.43 -5.28 14.41
C LEU A 97 10.61 -6.31 15.20
N ALA A 98 11.11 -6.76 16.35
CA ALA A 98 10.38 -7.68 17.23
C ALA A 98 9.05 -7.07 17.70
N LYS A 99 9.02 -5.78 18.02
CA LYS A 99 7.79 -5.05 18.37
C LYS A 99 6.81 -5.02 17.20
N ARG A 100 7.26 -4.72 15.98
CA ARG A 100 6.41 -4.73 14.77
C ARG A 100 5.89 -6.12 14.41
N ILE A 101 6.70 -7.16 14.60
CA ILE A 101 6.26 -8.55 14.39
C ILE A 101 5.18 -8.88 15.41
N ARG A 102 5.39 -8.54 16.68
CA ARG A 102 4.40 -8.74 17.75
C ARG A 102 3.11 -7.95 17.51
N GLU A 103 3.20 -6.70 17.08
CA GLU A 103 2.03 -5.88 16.71
C GLU A 103 1.24 -6.52 15.55
N LYS A 104 1.93 -7.00 14.51
CA LYS A 104 1.27 -7.71 13.39
C LYS A 104 0.64 -9.04 13.80
N GLU A 105 1.25 -9.78 14.72
CA GLU A 105 0.70 -11.03 15.25
C GLU A 105 -0.55 -10.76 16.10
N VAL A 106 -0.54 -9.69 16.90
CA VAL A 106 -1.69 -9.23 17.68
C VAL A 106 -2.81 -8.72 16.78
N GLU A 107 -2.50 -7.97 15.71
CA GLU A 107 -3.49 -7.50 14.72
C GLU A 107 -4.14 -8.65 13.93
N ARG A 108 -3.38 -9.72 13.64
CA ARG A 108 -3.89 -10.92 12.97
C ARG A 108 -4.62 -11.87 13.91
N GLY A 109 -4.39 -11.75 15.22
CA GLY A 109 -4.99 -12.58 16.24
C GLY A 109 -6.39 -12.09 16.60
N ILE A 110 -7.35 -13.01 16.68
CA ILE A 110 -8.66 -12.73 17.27
C ILE A 110 -8.48 -12.82 18.79
N LEU A 111 -8.28 -11.67 19.44
CA LEU A 111 -8.02 -11.58 20.88
C LEU A 111 -9.29 -11.76 21.72
N ALA A 112 -10.45 -11.42 21.16
CA ALA A 112 -11.74 -11.53 21.83
C ALA A 112 -12.85 -11.75 20.80
N MET A 113 -13.83 -12.56 21.16
CA MET A 113 -15.01 -12.81 20.33
C MET A 113 -16.27 -12.92 21.20
N ILE A 114 -17.41 -12.51 20.64
CA ILE A 114 -18.70 -12.67 21.29
C ILE A 114 -19.15 -14.13 21.11
N VAL A 115 -19.23 -14.87 22.22
CA VAL A 115 -19.67 -16.26 22.29
C VAL A 115 -21.20 -16.30 22.44
N LYS A 116 -21.78 -17.50 22.31
CA LYS A 116 -23.22 -17.77 22.49
C LYS A 116 -23.78 -17.04 23.73
N LYS A 117 -24.94 -16.38 23.56
CA LYS A 117 -25.61 -15.52 24.55
C LYS A 117 -25.01 -14.12 24.76
N GLY A 118 -24.20 -13.62 23.81
CA GLY A 118 -23.75 -12.22 23.83
C GLY A 118 -22.62 -11.92 24.83
N ARG A 119 -21.95 -12.96 25.34
CA ARG A 119 -20.84 -12.83 26.28
C ARG A 119 -19.52 -12.67 25.51
N LEU A 120 -18.74 -11.65 25.82
CA LEU A 120 -17.37 -11.50 25.31
C LEU A 120 -16.47 -12.54 25.97
N SER A 121 -15.74 -13.32 25.17
CA SER A 121 -14.72 -14.24 25.65
C SER A 121 -13.37 -13.93 25.01
N GLU A 122 -12.33 -13.92 25.84
CA GLU A 122 -10.92 -13.68 25.48
C GLU A 122 -10.10 -14.99 25.55
N THR A 123 -10.72 -16.08 26.00
CA THR A 123 -10.08 -17.38 26.14
C THR A 123 -9.95 -18.08 24.77
N PRO A 124 -8.72 -18.43 24.32
CA PRO A 124 -8.51 -19.04 23.01
C PRO A 124 -9.34 -20.32 22.76
N SER A 125 -9.57 -21.12 23.81
CA SER A 125 -10.37 -22.34 23.74
C SER A 125 -11.83 -22.06 23.37
N ASP A 126 -12.42 -20.99 23.89
CA ASP A 126 -13.81 -20.63 23.59
C ASP A 126 -13.93 -20.07 22.18
N ILE A 127 -12.94 -19.26 21.75
CA ILE A 127 -12.87 -18.71 20.40
C ILE A 127 -12.78 -19.85 19.38
N LEU A 128 -11.86 -20.80 19.60
CA LEU A 128 -11.71 -21.99 18.75
C LEU A 128 -12.95 -22.90 18.77
N GLY A 129 -13.64 -23.00 19.90
CA GLY A 129 -14.90 -23.74 20.01
C GLY A 129 -15.99 -23.16 19.12
N VAL A 130 -16.15 -21.83 19.08
CA VAL A 130 -17.10 -21.17 18.18
C VAL A 130 -16.70 -21.36 16.71
N PHE A 131 -15.41 -21.24 16.37
CA PHE A 131 -14.96 -21.53 15.01
C PHE A 131 -15.25 -22.98 14.62
N ARG A 132 -14.99 -23.94 15.51
CA ARG A 132 -15.32 -25.34 15.30
C ARG A 132 -16.81 -25.53 15.03
N ASP A 133 -17.68 -24.98 15.87
CA ASP A 133 -19.13 -25.07 15.70
C ASP A 133 -19.58 -24.50 14.34
N VAL A 134 -19.00 -23.37 13.92
CA VAL A 134 -19.30 -22.75 12.62
C VAL A 134 -18.85 -23.65 11.48
N TYR A 135 -17.61 -24.13 11.49
CA TYR A 135 -17.11 -25.02 10.44
C TYR A 135 -17.88 -26.33 10.41
N GLU A 136 -18.18 -26.93 11.55
CA GLU A 136 -18.99 -28.13 11.65
C GLU A 136 -20.38 -27.90 11.04
N THR A 137 -21.00 -26.75 11.30
CA THR A 137 -22.28 -26.37 10.68
C THR A 137 -22.16 -26.20 9.17
N PHE A 138 -21.06 -25.64 8.65
CA PHE A 138 -20.84 -25.51 7.21
C PHE A 138 -20.65 -26.87 6.53
N TYR A 139 -19.83 -27.74 7.10
CA TYR A 139 -19.54 -29.06 6.52
C TYR A 139 -20.65 -30.09 6.74
N THR A 140 -21.55 -29.89 7.70
CA THR A 140 -22.73 -30.73 7.89
C THR A 140 -23.96 -30.25 7.13
N LYS A 141 -24.05 -28.95 6.77
CA LYS A 141 -25.21 -28.42 6.02
C LYS A 141 -25.18 -28.66 4.50
N ASP A 142 -24.04 -29.08 3.93
CA ASP A 142 -23.95 -29.44 2.50
C ASP A 142 -24.16 -30.94 2.20
N LEU A 143 -24.61 -31.72 3.19
CA LEU A 143 -25.05 -33.11 2.97
C LEU A 143 -26.45 -33.28 3.56
N LEU A 144 -27.49 -32.89 2.81
CA LEU A 144 -28.82 -33.54 2.71
C LEU A 144 -29.96 -32.54 2.38
N THR A 145 -30.16 -32.27 1.09
CA THR A 145 -31.50 -32.23 0.48
C THR A 145 -31.44 -33.00 -0.84
N PRO A 146 -31.90 -34.27 -0.90
CA PRO A 146 -32.01 -34.97 -2.16
C PRO A 146 -33.26 -34.42 -2.86
N GLY A 147 -33.10 -33.46 -3.78
CA GLY A 147 -34.23 -32.99 -4.58
C GLY A 147 -34.15 -31.60 -5.21
N GLU A 148 -33.06 -30.85 -5.08
CA GLU A 148 -32.93 -29.57 -5.79
C GLU A 148 -32.04 -29.71 -7.02
N ASP A 149 -32.50 -29.10 -8.11
CA ASP A 149 -32.03 -29.28 -9.47
C ASP A 149 -30.62 -28.69 -9.67
N TYR A 150 -29.60 -29.49 -9.36
CA TYR A 150 -28.19 -29.12 -9.54
C TYR A 150 -27.80 -28.89 -11.01
N GLN A 151 -28.68 -29.24 -11.97
CA GLN A 151 -28.39 -29.03 -13.39
C GLN A 151 -28.21 -27.55 -13.72
N GLY A 152 -28.95 -26.64 -13.07
CA GLY A 152 -28.81 -25.20 -13.30
C GLY A 152 -27.52 -24.58 -12.75
N LEU A 153 -26.97 -25.15 -11.66
CA LEU A 153 -25.77 -24.64 -11.00
C LEU A 153 -24.48 -25.05 -11.73
N PHE A 154 -24.51 -26.21 -12.40
CA PHE A 154 -23.40 -26.72 -13.21
C PHE A 154 -23.55 -26.44 -14.72
N ALA A 155 -24.65 -25.86 -15.17
CA ALA A 155 -24.89 -25.55 -16.59
C ALA A 155 -23.90 -24.56 -17.24
N GLY A 156 -23.14 -23.81 -16.42
CA GLY A 156 -22.10 -22.89 -16.88
C GLY A 156 -20.67 -23.38 -16.69
N LEU A 157 -20.47 -24.56 -16.09
CA LEU A 157 -19.16 -25.15 -15.90
C LEU A 157 -18.95 -26.18 -17.01
N GLU A 158 -18.16 -25.82 -18.02
CA GLU A 158 -17.65 -26.78 -18.99
C GLU A 158 -16.91 -27.88 -18.24
N ARG A 159 -17.52 -29.05 -18.18
CA ARG A 159 -16.91 -30.22 -17.56
C ARG A 159 -15.79 -30.66 -18.49
N VAL A 160 -14.55 -30.29 -18.15
CA VAL A 160 -13.37 -30.89 -18.77
C VAL A 160 -13.37 -32.36 -18.35
N SER A 161 -13.95 -33.21 -19.18
CA SER A 161 -13.90 -34.66 -19.00
C SER A 161 -12.48 -35.10 -19.33
N VAL A 162 -11.70 -35.36 -18.28
CA VAL A 162 -10.41 -36.03 -18.39
C VAL A 162 -10.65 -37.38 -19.07
N THR A 163 -9.96 -37.62 -20.18
CA THR A 163 -10.06 -38.89 -20.90
C THR A 163 -9.38 -39.99 -20.09
N GLU A 164 -9.83 -41.25 -20.21
CA GLU A 164 -9.28 -42.38 -19.42
C GLU A 164 -7.74 -42.52 -19.53
N GLN A 165 -7.16 -42.04 -20.63
CA GLN A 165 -5.72 -42.01 -20.87
C GLN A 165 -4.98 -40.99 -19.98
N GLU A 166 -5.60 -39.85 -19.67
CA GLU A 166 -5.04 -38.81 -18.82
C GLU A 166 -5.15 -39.17 -17.33
N CYS A 167 -6.21 -39.88 -16.93
CA CYS A 167 -6.29 -40.49 -15.60
C CYS A 167 -5.20 -41.54 -15.40
N ALA A 168 -4.98 -42.43 -16.38
CA ALA A 168 -3.91 -43.42 -16.33
C ALA A 168 -2.50 -42.79 -16.29
N PHE A 169 -2.32 -41.63 -16.92
CA PHE A 169 -1.07 -40.87 -16.84
C PHE A 169 -0.87 -40.20 -15.47
N LEU A 170 -1.92 -39.63 -14.88
CA LEU A 170 -1.86 -38.98 -13.57
C LEU A 170 -1.75 -39.98 -12.41
N ASP A 171 -2.33 -41.17 -12.56
CA ASP A 171 -2.24 -42.28 -11.60
C ASP A 171 -0.95 -43.10 -11.74
N ALA A 172 -0.14 -42.83 -12.78
CA ALA A 172 1.16 -43.47 -12.92
C ALA A 172 2.09 -42.98 -11.79
N THR A 173 2.57 -43.93 -10.98
CA THR A 173 3.57 -43.65 -9.94
C THR A 173 4.84 -43.11 -10.59
N ILE A 174 5.23 -41.89 -10.23
CA ILE A 174 6.52 -41.31 -10.61
C ILE A 174 7.61 -42.16 -9.96
N SER A 175 8.19 -43.10 -10.71
CA SER A 175 9.43 -43.74 -10.29
C SER A 175 10.57 -42.76 -10.57
N VAL A 176 11.14 -42.22 -9.51
CA VAL A 176 12.46 -41.59 -9.58
C VAL A 176 13.45 -42.74 -9.78
N GLU A 177 13.78 -43.04 -11.03
CA GLU A 177 14.96 -43.86 -11.33
C GLU A 177 16.21 -43.06 -10.91
N ASN A 178 17.10 -43.74 -10.17
CA ASN A 178 18.38 -43.20 -9.67
C ASN A 178 19.31 -42.75 -10.80
#